data_AF-A0A022QN43-F1
#
_entry.id   AF-A0A022QN43-F1
#
_cell.length_a   1.000
_cell.length_b   1.000
_cell.length_c   1.000
_cell.angle_alpha   90.00
_cell.angle_beta   90.00
_cell.angle_gamma   90.00
#
_symmetry.space_group_name_H-M   'P 1'
#
loop_
_entity.id
_entity.type
_entity.pdbx_description
1 polymer ?
#
loop_
_entity_poly.entity_id
_entity_poly.type
_entity_poly.pdbx_seq_one_letter_code
_entity_poly.pdbx_strand_id
1 'polypeptide(L)'
;VNRIKECIDHIKAMLSTIDEGRISVSPYDTAWIGLIRDLEGRDIPQFPSTIEWIAQHQLHDGSWGDEHFFSAYDRLVNTLACVVALRSWNVHGDKSGKGIQYMKENLYKLENESAEHMTCGFEVIFPALLQKARNLGIEDIPYDAPIVKEIHNARDKKLEKIPMELLHEVQTSLLFSLEGLENL
;
A
#
# COMPACT_ATOMS: atom_id res chain seq x y z
N VAL A 1 -9.91 -14.98 42.01
CA VAL A 1 -8.51 -15.44 42.12
C VAL A 1 -8.06 -16.22 40.87
N ASN A 2 -8.88 -17.12 40.30
CA ASN A 2 -8.48 -17.92 39.14
C ASN A 2 -8.23 -17.12 37.83
N ARG A 3 -9.16 -16.21 37.44
CA ARG A 3 -9.00 -15.37 36.23
C ARG A 3 -7.75 -14.48 36.21
N ILE A 4 -7.35 -13.94 37.36
CA ILE A 4 -6.16 -13.06 37.43
C ILE A 4 -4.90 -13.88 37.13
N LYS A 5 -4.81 -15.10 37.66
CA LYS A 5 -3.68 -15.99 37.40
C LYS A 5 -3.62 -16.42 35.93
N GLU A 6 -4.77 -16.78 35.34
CA GLU A 6 -4.87 -17.10 33.91
C GLU A 6 -4.41 -15.93 33.03
N CYS A 7 -4.83 -14.69 33.32
CA CYS A 7 -4.35 -13.51 32.59
C CYS A 7 -2.84 -13.30 32.74
N ILE A 8 -2.29 -13.48 33.95
CA ILE A 8 -0.84 -13.34 34.19
C ILE A 8 -0.07 -14.40 33.38
N ASP A 9 -0.53 -15.64 33.38
CA ASP A 9 0.13 -16.73 32.66
C ASP A 9 0.04 -16.51 31.14
N HIS A 10 -1.09 -16.01 30.63
CA HIS A 10 -1.25 -15.64 29.22
C HIS A 10 -0.30 -14.50 28.79
N ILE A 11 -0.20 -13.44 29.60
CA ILE A 11 0.71 -12.32 29.31
C ILE A 11 2.16 -12.79 29.34
N LYS A 12 2.55 -13.62 30.32
CA LYS A 12 3.91 -14.20 30.36
C LYS A 12 4.22 -15.03 29.12
N ALA A 13 3.27 -15.85 28.67
CA ALA A 13 3.43 -16.64 27.45
C ALA A 13 3.60 -15.72 26.22
N MET A 14 2.73 -14.71 26.08
CA MET A 14 2.83 -13.74 24.99
C MET A 14 4.19 -13.01 24.99
N LEU A 15 4.64 -12.51 26.14
CA LEU A 15 5.93 -11.83 26.29
C LEU A 15 7.12 -12.76 26.01
N SER A 16 7.02 -14.05 26.37
CA SER A 16 8.08 -15.04 26.10
C SER A 16 8.25 -15.37 24.62
N THR A 17 7.28 -14.99 23.79
CA THR A 17 7.26 -15.20 22.34
C THR A 17 7.54 -13.92 21.55
N ILE A 18 8.05 -12.88 22.23
CA ILE A 18 8.60 -11.68 21.58
C ILE A 18 9.95 -12.06 20.98
N ASP A 19 10.08 -11.85 19.68
CA ASP A 19 11.33 -11.97 18.94
C ASP A 19 11.54 -10.67 18.15
N GLU A 20 11.61 -10.71 16.81
CA GLU A 20 11.84 -9.55 15.95
C GLU A 20 10.65 -8.56 15.86
N GLY A 21 9.47 -8.95 16.36
CA GLY A 21 8.28 -8.10 16.40
C GLY A 21 6.99 -8.86 16.11
N ARG A 22 5.86 -8.26 16.47
CA ARG A 22 4.52 -8.74 16.11
C ARG A 22 3.76 -7.58 15.50
N ILE A 23 3.62 -7.62 14.18
CA ILE A 23 2.92 -6.61 13.39
C ILE A 23 1.98 -7.32 12.41
N SER A 24 0.88 -6.67 12.06
CA SER A 24 0.00 -7.12 10.99
C SER A 24 0.72 -7.07 9.64
N VAL A 25 0.24 -7.87 8.69
CA VAL A 25 0.74 -7.82 7.31
C VAL A 25 0.24 -6.56 6.64
N SER A 26 1.13 -5.85 5.94
CA SER A 26 0.78 -4.72 5.08
C SER A 26 0.53 -5.20 3.64
N PRO A 27 -0.71 -5.09 3.11
CA PRO A 27 -0.98 -5.41 1.72
C PRO A 27 -0.16 -4.58 0.73
N TYR A 28 0.05 -3.29 1.05
CA TYR A 28 0.87 -2.35 0.30
C TYR A 28 2.31 -2.84 0.14
N ASP A 29 2.99 -3.14 1.24
CA ASP A 29 4.38 -3.61 1.19
C ASP A 29 4.47 -4.99 0.52
N THR A 30 3.50 -5.87 0.82
CA THR A 30 3.40 -7.20 0.19
C THR A 30 3.27 -7.10 -1.34
N ALA A 31 2.50 -6.12 -1.83
CA ALA A 31 2.35 -5.83 -3.25
C ALA A 31 3.66 -5.36 -3.89
N TRP A 32 4.41 -4.48 -3.23
CA TRP A 32 5.73 -4.05 -3.71
C TRP A 32 6.73 -5.20 -3.81
N ILE A 33 6.79 -6.07 -2.80
CA ILE A 33 7.61 -7.29 -2.87
C ILE A 33 7.14 -8.21 -4.00
N GLY A 34 5.83 -8.29 -4.24
CA GLY A 34 5.25 -9.03 -5.36
C GLY A 34 5.65 -8.51 -6.74
N LEU A 35 6.06 -7.25 -6.88
CA LEU A 35 6.52 -6.68 -8.16
C LEU A 35 7.96 -7.07 -8.53
N ILE A 36 8.73 -7.65 -7.60
CA ILE A 36 10.12 -8.04 -7.85
C ILE A 36 10.14 -9.18 -8.86
N ARG A 37 10.80 -8.94 -10.00
CA ARG A 37 10.98 -9.96 -11.04
C ARG A 37 11.97 -11.02 -10.61
N ASP A 38 11.72 -12.25 -11.04
CA ASP A 38 12.61 -13.37 -10.85
C ASP A 38 14.04 -13.08 -11.33
N LEU A 39 15.03 -13.50 -10.54
CA LEU A 39 16.45 -13.25 -10.81
C LEU A 39 16.97 -13.97 -12.05
N GLU A 40 16.29 -15.03 -12.50
CA GLU A 40 16.65 -15.76 -13.73
C GLU A 40 16.03 -15.12 -14.99
N GLY A 41 15.33 -13.98 -14.85
CA GLY A 41 14.75 -13.24 -15.97
C GLY A 41 13.48 -13.86 -16.54
N ARG A 42 12.87 -14.82 -15.83
CA ARG A 42 11.56 -15.37 -16.19
C ARG A 42 10.47 -14.33 -15.95
N ASP A 43 9.37 -14.41 -16.70
CA ASP A 43 8.23 -13.52 -16.51
C ASP A 43 7.32 -14.01 -15.37
N ILE A 44 7.91 -14.16 -14.18
CA ILE A 44 7.25 -14.57 -12.93
C ILE A 44 7.78 -13.73 -11.76
N PRO A 45 7.02 -13.59 -10.66
CA PRO A 45 7.49 -12.93 -9.45
C PRO A 45 8.59 -13.74 -8.76
N GLN A 46 9.60 -13.05 -8.21
CA GLN A 46 10.63 -13.66 -7.37
C GLN A 46 10.05 -14.28 -6.09
N PHE A 47 8.94 -13.72 -5.60
CA PHE A 47 8.26 -14.16 -4.39
C PHE A 47 6.78 -14.49 -4.69
N PRO A 48 6.46 -15.62 -5.32
CA PRO A 48 5.08 -15.95 -5.72
C PRO A 48 4.09 -15.99 -4.54
N SER A 49 4.56 -16.27 -3.32
CA SER A 49 3.73 -16.30 -2.12
C SER A 49 3.10 -14.96 -1.79
N THR A 50 3.69 -13.83 -2.18
CA THR A 50 3.10 -12.50 -1.95
C THR A 50 1.90 -12.27 -2.84
N ILE A 51 1.98 -12.70 -4.10
CA ILE A 51 0.86 -12.64 -5.06
C ILE A 51 -0.32 -13.49 -4.57
N GLU A 52 -0.03 -14.70 -4.08
CA GLU A 52 -1.08 -15.56 -3.52
C GLU A 52 -1.67 -15.00 -2.23
N TRP A 53 -0.84 -14.41 -1.35
CA TRP A 53 -1.34 -13.74 -0.16
C TRP A 53 -2.31 -12.61 -0.54
N ILE A 54 -1.95 -11.76 -1.50
CA ILE A 54 -2.83 -10.69 -1.99
C ILE A 54 -4.16 -11.24 -2.49
N ALA A 55 -4.15 -12.30 -3.32
CA ALA A 55 -5.36 -12.89 -3.86
C ALA A 55 -6.32 -13.45 -2.78
N GLN A 56 -5.74 -13.97 -1.70
CA GLN A 56 -6.47 -14.61 -0.58
C GLN A 56 -6.98 -13.62 0.47
N HIS A 57 -6.39 -12.43 0.58
CA HIS A 57 -6.68 -11.45 1.65
C HIS A 57 -7.41 -10.20 1.15
N GLN A 58 -8.11 -10.29 0.01
CA GLN A 58 -9.04 -9.24 -0.43
C GLN A 58 -10.26 -9.17 0.49
N LEU A 59 -10.62 -7.98 0.95
CA LEU A 59 -11.81 -7.75 1.75
C LEU A 59 -13.10 -7.95 0.93
N HIS A 60 -14.22 -8.10 1.62
CA HIS A 60 -15.52 -8.40 0.99
C HIS A 60 -16.00 -7.29 0.02
N ASP A 61 -15.61 -6.03 0.27
CA ASP A 61 -15.93 -4.87 -0.55
C ASP A 61 -15.01 -4.71 -1.78
N GLY A 62 -14.04 -5.62 -1.94
CA GLY A 62 -13.06 -5.58 -3.03
C GLY A 62 -11.78 -4.81 -2.71
N SER A 63 -11.68 -4.18 -1.53
CA SER A 63 -10.48 -3.47 -1.10
C SER A 63 -9.44 -4.37 -0.42
N TRP A 64 -8.27 -3.80 -0.16
CA TRP A 64 -7.27 -4.32 0.78
C TRP A 64 -6.96 -3.26 1.83
N GLY A 65 -6.60 -3.69 3.04
CA GLY A 65 -6.23 -2.82 4.16
C GLY A 65 -6.59 -3.47 5.50
N ASP A 66 -6.67 -2.68 6.55
CA ASP A 66 -7.06 -3.18 7.88
C ASP A 66 -8.53 -3.62 7.90
N GLU A 67 -8.81 -4.84 8.34
CA GLU A 67 -10.17 -5.41 8.36
C GLU A 67 -11.06 -4.87 9.49
N HIS A 68 -10.45 -4.35 10.56
CA HIS A 68 -11.13 -3.89 11.77
C HIS A 68 -11.26 -2.37 11.84
N PHE A 69 -10.36 -1.63 11.18
CA PHE A 69 -10.36 -0.18 11.15
C PHE A 69 -10.43 0.34 9.71
N PHE A 70 -11.38 1.22 9.44
CA PHE A 70 -11.52 1.86 8.13
C PHE A 70 -10.82 3.22 8.12
N SER A 71 -9.88 3.40 7.19
CA SER A 71 -9.34 4.70 6.79
C SER A 71 -9.34 4.77 5.27
N ALA A 72 -9.85 5.86 4.68
CA ALA A 72 -9.87 5.99 3.22
C ALA A 72 -8.44 5.97 2.64
N TYR A 73 -7.49 6.62 3.33
CA TYR A 73 -6.07 6.61 2.94
C TYR A 73 -5.50 5.19 2.93
N ASP A 74 -5.72 4.43 4.01
CA ASP A 74 -5.27 3.04 4.13
C ASP A 74 -5.87 2.16 3.02
N ARG A 75 -7.20 2.19 2.88
CA ARG A 75 -7.88 1.30 1.92
C ARG A 75 -7.48 1.59 0.49
N LEU A 76 -7.36 2.86 0.11
CA LEU A 76 -7.09 3.21 -1.29
C LEU A 76 -5.62 2.92 -1.67
N VAL A 77 -4.64 3.20 -0.80
CA VAL A 77 -3.23 2.92 -1.12
C VAL A 77 -2.96 1.42 -1.20
N ASN A 78 -3.48 0.63 -0.24
CA ASN A 78 -3.34 -0.82 -0.24
C ASN A 78 -4.03 -1.43 -1.47
N THR A 79 -5.27 -1.03 -1.76
CA THR A 79 -6.03 -1.56 -2.89
C THR A 79 -5.32 -1.27 -4.22
N LEU A 80 -4.85 -0.04 -4.41
CA LEU A 80 -4.15 0.33 -5.64
C LEU A 80 -2.85 -0.46 -5.82
N ALA A 81 -2.05 -0.60 -4.77
CA ALA A 81 -0.82 -1.39 -4.81
C ALA A 81 -1.11 -2.86 -5.16
N CYS A 82 -2.08 -3.48 -4.51
CA CYS A 82 -2.48 -4.87 -4.79
C CYS A 82 -2.99 -5.03 -6.23
N VAL A 83 -3.82 -4.10 -6.73
CA VAL A 83 -4.28 -4.11 -8.12
C VAL A 83 -3.10 -4.03 -9.10
N VAL A 84 -2.14 -3.13 -8.85
CA VAL A 84 -0.92 -2.99 -9.67
C VAL A 84 -0.11 -4.28 -9.67
N ALA A 85 0.08 -4.92 -8.51
CA ALA A 85 0.81 -6.18 -8.41
C ALA A 85 0.13 -7.31 -9.20
N LEU A 86 -1.18 -7.52 -9.01
CA LEU A 86 -1.92 -8.56 -9.72
C LEU A 86 -1.93 -8.33 -11.24
N ARG A 87 -2.11 -7.08 -11.68
CA ARG A 87 -2.14 -6.72 -13.11
C ARG A 87 -0.76 -6.80 -13.77
N SER A 88 0.32 -6.52 -13.04
CA SER A 88 1.69 -6.62 -13.56
C SER A 88 2.06 -8.05 -13.98
N TRP A 89 1.45 -9.05 -13.34
CA TRP A 89 1.64 -10.47 -13.66
C TRP A 89 0.47 -11.08 -14.44
N ASN A 90 -0.56 -10.28 -14.76
CA ASN A 90 -1.78 -10.72 -15.43
C ASN A 90 -2.45 -11.95 -14.78
N VAL A 91 -2.51 -11.96 -13.45
CA VAL A 91 -3.14 -13.04 -12.64
C VAL A 91 -4.31 -12.50 -11.82
N HIS A 92 -5.17 -13.40 -11.33
CA HIS A 92 -6.30 -13.08 -10.44
C HIS A 92 -7.15 -11.91 -10.97
N GLY A 93 -7.57 -12.03 -12.23
CA GLY A 93 -8.30 -10.98 -12.95
C GLY A 93 -9.63 -10.57 -12.29
N ASP A 94 -10.28 -11.50 -11.58
CA ASP A 94 -11.49 -11.24 -10.79
C ASP A 94 -11.19 -10.35 -9.57
N LYS A 95 -10.09 -10.62 -8.86
CA LYS A 95 -9.66 -9.86 -7.67
C LYS A 95 -9.26 -8.45 -8.05
N SER A 96 -8.40 -8.32 -9.06
CA SER A 96 -7.99 -7.02 -9.57
C SER A 96 -9.16 -6.23 -10.15
N GLY A 97 -10.13 -6.88 -10.81
CA GLY A 97 -11.37 -6.25 -11.26
C GLY A 97 -12.19 -5.64 -10.13
N LYS A 98 -12.39 -6.38 -9.02
CA LYS A 98 -13.07 -5.86 -7.82
C LYS A 98 -12.31 -4.70 -7.17
N GLY A 99 -10.98 -4.78 -7.11
CA GLY A 99 -10.14 -3.69 -6.59
C GLY A 99 -10.26 -2.42 -7.43
N ILE A 100 -10.26 -2.54 -8.76
CA ILE A 100 -10.49 -1.41 -9.68
C ILE A 100 -11.87 -0.80 -9.46
N GLN A 101 -12.91 -1.64 -9.31
CA GLN A 101 -14.26 -1.16 -9.01
C GLN A 101 -14.30 -0.40 -7.67
N TYR A 102 -13.65 -0.94 -6.63
CA TYR A 102 -13.54 -0.26 -5.35
C TYR A 102 -12.85 1.11 -5.49
N MET A 103 -11.73 1.20 -6.23
CA MET A 103 -11.06 2.47 -6.50
C MET A 103 -12.00 3.48 -7.16
N LYS A 104 -12.72 3.05 -8.20
CA LYS A 104 -13.68 3.89 -8.94
C LYS A 104 -14.80 4.43 -8.07
N GLU A 105 -15.31 3.59 -7.17
CA GLU A 105 -16.42 3.93 -6.29
C GLU A 105 -16.00 4.72 -5.06
N ASN A 106 -14.74 4.64 -4.59
CA ASN A 106 -14.37 5.13 -3.26
C ASN A 106 -13.29 6.23 -3.27
N LEU A 107 -12.69 6.56 -4.42
CA LEU A 107 -11.62 7.57 -4.47
C LEU A 107 -12.06 8.93 -3.90
N TYR A 108 -13.32 9.32 -4.12
CA TYR A 108 -13.89 10.57 -3.63
C TYR A 108 -13.87 10.69 -2.10
N LYS A 109 -13.77 9.56 -1.36
CA LYS A 109 -13.75 9.58 0.11
C LYS A 109 -12.54 10.32 0.67
N LEU A 110 -11.44 10.41 -0.10
CA LEU A 110 -10.26 11.19 0.29
C LEU A 110 -10.56 12.70 0.45
N GLU A 111 -11.58 13.22 -0.23
CA GLU A 111 -11.97 14.65 -0.13
C GLU A 111 -12.46 15.03 1.27
N ASN A 112 -12.99 14.07 2.03
CA ASN A 112 -13.60 14.31 3.34
C ASN A 112 -12.85 13.63 4.49
N GLU A 113 -11.75 12.94 4.20
CA GLU A 113 -10.95 12.23 5.21
C GLU A 113 -9.98 13.20 5.91
N SER A 114 -9.85 13.07 7.23
CA SER A 114 -8.92 13.91 7.99
C SER A 114 -7.49 13.64 7.55
N ALA A 115 -6.72 14.70 7.30
CA ALA A 115 -5.29 14.59 7.02
C ALA A 115 -4.50 13.96 8.18
N GLU A 116 -5.04 13.96 9.40
CA GLU A 116 -4.45 13.28 10.56
C GLU A 116 -4.43 11.74 10.40
N HIS A 117 -5.30 11.18 9.55
CA HIS A 117 -5.36 9.75 9.26
C HIS A 117 -4.55 9.35 8.02
N MET A 118 -3.84 10.30 7.41
CA MET A 118 -3.05 10.06 6.21
C MET A 118 -1.88 9.13 6.53
N THR A 119 -1.69 8.10 5.72
CA THR A 119 -0.55 7.18 5.87
C THR A 119 0.76 7.89 5.54
N CYS A 120 1.86 7.45 6.15
CA CYS A 120 3.18 8.01 5.89
C CYS A 120 3.51 7.96 4.39
N GLY A 121 3.98 9.08 3.84
CA GLY A 121 4.40 9.15 2.44
C GLY A 121 3.27 9.12 1.40
N PHE A 122 1.98 9.10 1.81
CA PHE A 122 0.84 8.94 0.89
C PHE A 122 0.88 9.89 -0.32
N GLU A 123 1.14 11.18 -0.09
CA GLU A 123 1.21 12.20 -1.15
C GLU A 123 2.28 11.91 -2.21
N VAL A 124 3.31 11.15 -1.87
CA VAL A 124 4.40 10.79 -2.79
C VAL A 124 4.13 9.43 -3.43
N ILE A 125 3.72 8.46 -2.61
CA ILE A 125 3.49 7.06 -2.98
C ILE A 125 2.25 6.92 -3.88
N PHE A 126 1.13 7.51 -3.50
CA PHE A 126 -0.15 7.28 -4.16
C PHE A 126 -0.16 7.78 -5.61
N PRO A 127 0.38 8.98 -5.93
CA PRO A 127 0.58 9.40 -7.32
C PRO A 127 1.49 8.48 -8.14
N ALA A 128 2.56 7.95 -7.55
CA ALA A 128 3.46 7.02 -8.24
C ALA A 128 2.73 5.71 -8.59
N LEU A 129 1.95 5.18 -7.66
CA LEU A 129 1.09 4.01 -7.92
C LEU A 129 0.02 4.28 -8.98
N LEU A 130 -0.61 5.46 -8.98
CA LEU A 130 -1.57 5.83 -10.03
C LEU A 130 -0.90 5.87 -11.41
N GLN A 131 0.32 6.41 -11.49
CA GLN A 131 1.08 6.40 -12.74
C GLN A 131 1.44 4.98 -13.19
N LYS A 132 1.83 4.08 -12.27
CA LYS A 132 2.05 2.67 -12.60
C LYS A 132 0.78 1.99 -13.11
N ALA A 133 -0.35 2.19 -12.44
CA ALA A 133 -1.64 1.65 -12.87
C ALA A 133 -2.03 2.14 -14.27
N ARG A 134 -1.80 3.43 -14.56
CA ARG A 134 -2.01 4.01 -15.89
C ARG A 134 -1.08 3.38 -16.95
N ASN A 135 0.20 3.18 -16.63
CA ASN A 135 1.16 2.54 -17.53
C ASN A 135 0.81 1.08 -17.83
N LEU A 136 0.10 0.40 -16.92
CA LEU A 136 -0.43 -0.95 -17.11
C LEU A 136 -1.74 -0.97 -17.91
N GLY A 137 -2.26 0.18 -18.35
CA GLY A 137 -3.50 0.27 -19.13
C GLY A 137 -4.78 0.08 -18.32
N ILE A 138 -4.75 0.35 -17.01
CA ILE A 138 -5.94 0.25 -16.16
C ILE A 138 -6.78 1.52 -16.32
N GLU A 139 -7.72 1.54 -17.26
CA GLU A 139 -8.46 2.76 -17.64
C GLU A 139 -9.57 3.16 -16.66
N ASP A 140 -10.14 2.19 -15.93
CA ASP A 140 -11.34 2.40 -15.11
C ASP A 140 -11.12 3.17 -13.79
N ILE A 141 -9.87 3.52 -13.47
CA ILE A 141 -9.54 4.37 -12.32
C ILE A 141 -9.76 5.84 -12.70
N PRO A 142 -10.44 6.65 -11.86
CA PRO A 142 -10.75 8.04 -12.19
C PRO A 142 -9.54 8.97 -11.98
N TYR A 143 -8.52 8.84 -12.83
CA TYR A 143 -7.26 9.59 -12.71
C TYR A 143 -7.40 11.11 -12.85
N ASP A 144 -8.48 11.59 -13.49
CA ASP A 144 -8.72 13.02 -13.70
C ASP A 144 -9.62 13.65 -12.63
N ALA A 145 -9.99 12.88 -11.60
CA ALA A 145 -10.78 13.36 -10.48
C ALA A 145 -10.10 14.57 -9.79
N PRO A 146 -10.87 15.57 -9.31
CA PRO A 146 -10.31 16.74 -8.64
C PRO A 146 -9.34 16.39 -7.52
N ILE A 147 -9.70 15.42 -6.66
CA ILE A 147 -8.86 14.97 -5.56
C ILE A 147 -7.52 14.39 -6.02
N VAL A 148 -7.45 13.71 -7.16
CA VAL A 148 -6.18 13.19 -7.71
C VAL A 148 -5.27 14.34 -8.11
N LYS A 149 -5.83 15.37 -8.75
CA LYS A 149 -5.08 16.58 -9.13
C LYS A 149 -4.56 17.31 -7.89
N GLU A 150 -5.36 17.38 -6.82
CA GLU A 150 -4.94 17.96 -5.55
C GLU A 150 -3.77 17.20 -4.92
N ILE A 151 -3.82 15.86 -4.90
CA ILE A 151 -2.72 15.03 -4.39
C ILE A 151 -1.44 15.24 -5.23
N HIS A 152 -1.54 15.31 -6.57
CA HIS A 152 -0.39 15.64 -7.42
C HIS A 152 0.20 17.02 -7.10
N ASN A 153 -0.65 18.04 -6.94
CA ASN A 153 -0.18 19.38 -6.55
C ASN A 153 0.48 19.39 -5.17
N ALA A 154 -0.02 18.59 -4.22
CA ALA A 154 0.58 18.44 -2.90
C ALA A 154 1.95 17.76 -2.98
N ARG A 155 2.07 16.70 -3.80
CA ARG A 155 3.33 16.02 -4.11
C ARG A 155 4.38 17.00 -4.63
N ASP A 156 4.04 17.78 -5.65
CA ASP A 156 5.00 18.66 -6.31
C ASP A 156 5.50 19.74 -5.34
N LYS A 157 4.59 20.37 -4.58
CA LYS A 157 4.96 21.32 -3.51
C LYS A 157 5.83 20.69 -2.41
N LYS A 158 5.68 19.40 -2.14
CA LYS A 158 6.48 18.67 -1.14
C LYS A 158 7.87 18.37 -1.70
N LEU A 159 7.97 17.93 -2.95
CA LEU A 159 9.24 17.65 -3.62
C LEU A 159 10.07 18.91 -3.83
N GLU A 160 9.46 20.06 -4.12
CA GLU A 160 10.16 21.36 -4.19
C GLU A 160 10.88 21.74 -2.88
N LYS A 161 10.39 21.24 -1.74
CA LYS A 161 10.96 21.52 -0.42
C LYS A 161 11.98 20.48 0.02
N ILE A 162 12.12 19.38 -0.72
CA ILE A 162 13.06 18.32 -0.40
C ILE A 162 14.41 18.67 -1.04
N PRO A 163 15.46 18.89 -0.25
CA PRO A 163 16.80 19.07 -0.77
C PRO A 163 17.32 17.71 -1.27
N MET A 164 17.07 17.40 -2.55
CA MET A 164 17.42 16.10 -3.15
C MET A 164 18.92 15.79 -3.05
N GLU A 165 19.78 16.81 -3.12
CA GLU A 165 21.22 16.67 -2.91
C GLU A 165 21.55 16.07 -1.53
N LEU A 166 20.80 16.47 -0.49
CA LEU A 166 20.99 15.94 0.86
C LEU A 166 20.46 14.51 1.03
N LEU A 167 19.54 14.05 0.18
CA LEU A 167 19.03 12.67 0.25
C LEU A 167 20.15 11.63 0.05
N HIS A 168 21.17 11.99 -0.74
CA HIS A 168 22.33 11.12 -1.00
C HIS A 168 23.45 11.26 0.03
N GLU A 169 23.42 12.31 0.86
CA GLU A 169 24.49 12.61 1.81
C GLU A 169 24.13 12.22 3.25
N VAL A 170 22.85 12.32 3.61
CA VAL A 170 22.39 12.09 4.98
C VAL A 170 21.14 11.21 5.03
N GLN A 171 21.01 10.44 6.11
CA GLN A 171 19.82 9.63 6.35
C GLN A 171 18.63 10.54 6.65
N THR A 172 17.58 10.44 5.83
CA THR A 172 16.32 11.17 6.03
C THR A 172 15.14 10.21 6.09
N SER A 173 14.02 10.66 6.65
CA SER A 173 12.77 9.87 6.67
C SER A 173 12.22 9.61 5.27
N LEU A 174 12.67 10.35 4.25
CA LEU A 174 12.25 10.12 2.87
C LEU A 174 12.77 8.79 2.31
N LEU A 175 13.84 8.23 2.89
CA LEU A 175 14.32 6.88 2.56
C LEU A 175 13.27 5.80 2.83
N PHE A 176 12.27 6.07 3.68
CA PHE A 176 11.15 5.17 3.95
C PHE A 176 10.13 5.11 2.80
N SER A 177 10.16 6.04 1.83
CA SER A 177 9.17 6.15 0.76
C SER A 177 9.81 6.32 -0.62
N LEU A 178 10.98 5.70 -0.83
CA LEU A 178 11.76 5.80 -2.08
C LEU A 178 11.00 5.27 -3.30
N GLU A 179 10.12 4.29 -3.10
CA GLU A 179 9.27 3.70 -4.13
C GLU A 179 8.30 4.72 -4.76
N GLY A 180 8.01 5.82 -4.07
CA GLY A 180 7.23 6.94 -4.61
C GLY A 180 8.04 7.99 -5.38
N LEU A 181 9.37 7.84 -5.40
CA LEU A 181 10.32 8.79 -6.00
C LEU A 181 10.95 8.29 -7.30
N GLU A 182 10.41 7.21 -7.90
CA GLU A 182 10.93 6.67 -9.16
C GLU A 182 11.11 7.81 -10.19
N ASN A 183 12.34 7.94 -10.72
CA ASN A 183 12.88 9.01 -11.59
C ASN A 183 13.61 10.19 -10.91
N LEU A 184 13.99 10.09 -9.64
CA LEU A 184 14.91 11.03 -8.98
C LEU A 184 16.29 10.41 -8.78
#